data_AF-A0A7C1PYA7-F1
#
_entry.id   AF-A0A7C1PYA7-F1
#
_cell.length_a   1.000
_cell.length_b   1.000
_cell.length_c   1.000
_cell.angle_alpha   90.00
_cell.angle_beta   90.00
_cell.angle_gamma   90.00
#
_symmetry.space_group_name_H-M   'P 1'
#
loop_
_entity.id
_entity.type
_entity.pdbx_description
1 polymer ?
#
loop_
_entity_poly.entity_id
_entity_poly.type
_entity_poly.pdbx_seq_one_letter_code
_entity_poly.pdbx_strand_id
1 'polypeptide(L)' 'MKKELLPQTKIGDFSIGVEMDQDEIGLYVASADVSVSCAFKFDEWKKFVQGINKADAEFKRAMLD' A
#
# COMPACT_ATOMS: atom_id res chain seq x y z
N MET A 1 7.91 -9.41 16.22
CA MET A 1 6.50 -9.24 16.65
C MET A 1 5.85 -8.39 15.58
N LYS A 2 4.87 -8.95 14.89
CA LYS A 2 4.20 -8.31 13.76
C LYS A 2 3.47 -7.05 14.24
N LYS A 3 3.69 -5.92 13.57
CA LYS A 3 3.05 -4.65 13.86
C LYS A 3 2.17 -4.25 12.68
N GLU A 4 0.90 -4.03 12.92
CA GLU A 4 0.01 -3.45 11.90
C GLU A 4 0.35 -1.97 11.70
N LEU A 5 0.62 -1.58 10.45
CA LEU A 5 0.84 -0.19 10.06
C LEU A 5 -0.44 0.42 9.49
N LEU A 6 -1.20 -0.37 8.72
CA LEU A 6 -2.55 -0.07 8.27
C LEU A 6 -3.41 -1.30 8.56
N PRO A 7 -4.39 -1.21 9.49
CA PRO A 7 -5.33 -2.29 9.70
C PRO A 7 -6.10 -2.58 8.41
N GLN A 8 -6.52 -3.83 8.23
CA GLN A 8 -7.27 -4.22 7.04
C GLN A 8 -8.46 -3.26 6.82
N THR A 9 -8.41 -2.54 5.71
CA THR A 9 -9.38 -1.51 5.35
C THR A 9 -10.07 -1.91 4.07
N LYS A 10 -11.41 -1.89 4.08
CA LYS A 10 -12.22 -2.23 2.91
C LYS A 10 -12.44 -0.99 2.03
N ILE A 11 -12.18 -1.12 0.74
CA ILE A 11 -12.41 -0.09 -0.29
C ILE A 11 -13.20 -0.75 -1.42
N GLY A 12 -14.52 -0.53 -1.43
CA GLY A 12 -15.42 -1.26 -2.32
C GLY A 12 -15.35 -2.78 -2.07
N ASP A 13 -15.03 -3.55 -3.11
CA ASP A 13 -14.86 -5.01 -3.03
C ASP A 13 -13.43 -5.46 -2.68
N PHE A 14 -12.51 -4.51 -2.57
CA PHE A 14 -11.13 -4.78 -2.17
C PHE A 14 -10.93 -4.55 -0.67
N SER A 15 -9.97 -5.27 -0.10
CA SER A 15 -9.41 -5.08 1.23
C SER A 15 -7.92 -4.83 1.09
N ILE A 16 -7.43 -3.76 1.69
CA ILE A 16 -6.01 -3.40 1.71
C ILE A 16 -5.50 -3.43 3.14
N GLY A 17 -4.27 -3.88 3.36
CA GLY A 17 -3.62 -3.79 4.66
C GLY A 17 -2.11 -3.73 4.55
N VAL A 18 -1.48 -3.20 5.60
CA VAL A 18 -0.04 -3.06 5.68
C VAL A 18 0.44 -3.53 7.03
N GLU A 19 1.40 -4.44 7.02
CA GLU A 19 1.96 -5.05 8.20
C GLU A 19 3.48 -4.94 8.14
N MET A 20 4.11 -4.80 9.30
CA MET A 20 5.55 -4.80 9.46
C MET A 20 5.94 -6.03 10.26
N ASP A 21 6.89 -6.80 9.75
CA ASP A 21 7.54 -7.85 10.53
C ASP A 21 9.05 -7.75 10.37
N GLN A 22 9.74 -7.74 11.50
CA GLN A 22 11.19 -7.51 11.58
C GLN A 22 11.60 -6.28 10.76
N ASP A 23 12.33 -6.50 9.65
CA ASP A 23 12.89 -5.47 8.78
C ASP A 23 12.15 -5.34 7.43
N GLU A 24 10.94 -5.87 7.35
CA GLU A 24 10.12 -5.89 6.15
C GLU A 24 8.73 -5.29 6.38
N ILE A 25 8.21 -4.67 5.33
CA ILE A 25 6.84 -4.16 5.26
C ILE A 25 6.09 -4.93 4.16
N GLY A 26 5.03 -5.63 4.56
CA GLY A 26 4.11 -6.31 3.67
C GLY A 26 2.89 -5.44 3.37
N LEU A 27 2.63 -5.16 2.10
CA LEU A 27 1.40 -4.58 1.59
C LEU A 27 0.61 -5.69 0.91
N TYR A 28 -0.68 -5.81 1.21
CA TYR A 28 -1.58 -6.71 0.49
C TYR A 28 -2.84 -5.99 0.04
N VAL A 29 -3.37 -6.44 -1.10
CA VAL A 29 -4.68 -6.06 -1.63
C VAL A 29 -5.40 -7.33 -2.05
N ALA A 30 -6.57 -7.57 -1.50
CA ALA A 30 -7.35 -8.77 -1.76
C ALA A 30 -8.83 -8.45 -2.01
N SER A 31 -9.46 -9.19 -2.90
CA SER A 31 -10.90 -9.28 -3.12
C SER A 31 -11.32 -10.76 -3.09
N ALA A 32 -12.58 -11.05 -3.43
CA ALA A 32 -13.05 -12.43 -3.58
C ALA A 32 -12.30 -13.19 -4.70
N ASP A 33 -11.90 -12.48 -5.76
CA ASP A 33 -11.37 -13.09 -6.99
C ASP A 33 -9.85 -12.92 -7.15
N VAL A 34 -9.25 -11.91 -6.50
CA VAL A 34 -7.83 -11.56 -6.67
C VAL A 34 -7.19 -11.34 -5.31
N SER A 35 -5.99 -11.86 -5.13
CA SER A 35 -5.13 -11.51 -4.00
C SER A 35 -3.73 -11.22 -4.51
N VAL A 36 -3.20 -10.07 -4.13
CA VAL A 36 -1.83 -9.66 -4.43
C VAL A 36 -1.16 -9.15 -3.17
N SER A 37 0.11 -9.47 -3.01
CA SER A 37 0.93 -8.99 -1.91
C SER A 37 2.34 -8.67 -2.38
N CYS A 38 2.95 -7.68 -1.75
CA CYS A 38 4.32 -7.25 -1.97
C CYS A 38 5.00 -7.06 -0.61
N ALA A 39 6.24 -7.51 -0.50
CA ALA A 39 7.10 -7.26 0.65
C ALA A 39 8.22 -6.31 0.25
N PHE A 40 8.55 -5.37 1.14
CA PHE A 40 9.55 -4.33 0.92
C PHE A 40 10.55 -4.32 2.07
N LYS A 41 11.83 -4.09 1.77
CA LYS A 41 12.75 -3.54 2.77
C LYS A 41 12.39 -2.10 3.09
N PHE A 42 12.83 -1.58 4.24
CA PHE A 42 12.44 -0.22 4.68
C PHE A 42 12.84 0.90 3.72
N ASP A 43 13.97 0.81 3.03
CA ASP A 43 14.40 1.83 2.08
C ASP A 43 13.59 1.76 0.76
N GLU A 44 13.24 0.55 0.33
CA GLU A 44 12.34 0.30 -0.81
C GLU A 44 10.94 0.82 -0.50
N TRP A 45 10.43 0.58 0.71
CA TRP A 45 9.14 1.11 1.16
C TRP A 45 9.10 2.64 1.10
N LYS A 46 10.16 3.32 1.57
CA LYS A 46 10.25 4.79 1.49
C LYS A 46 10.16 5.30 0.05
N LYS A 47 10.87 4.65 -0.88
CA LYS A 47 10.84 4.99 -2.31
C LYS A 47 9.47 4.72 -2.91
N PHE A 48 8.84 3.59 -2.55
CA PHE A 48 7.49 3.24 -2.98
C PHE A 48 6.47 4.31 -2.55
N VAL A 49 6.43 4.67 -1.27
CA VAL A 49 5.52 5.70 -0.75
C VAL A 49 5.77 7.06 -1.42
N GLN A 50 7.02 7.45 -1.65
CA GLN A 50 7.35 8.67 -2.40
C GLN A 50 6.79 8.64 -3.83
N GLY A 51 6.93 7.50 -4.52
CA GLY A 51 6.37 7.30 -5.86
C GLY A 51 4.85 7.41 -5.88
N ILE A 52 4.16 6.75 -4.95
CA ILE A 52 2.70 6.81 -4.83
C ILE A 52 2.22 8.25 -4.59
N ASN A 53 2.85 8.97 -3.65
CA ASN A 53 2.47 10.36 -3.36
C ASN A 53 2.68 11.29 -4.56
N LYS A 54 3.74 11.07 -5.34
CA LYS A 54 3.98 11.82 -6.57
C LYS A 54 2.90 11.53 -7.62
N ALA A 55 2.57 10.25 -7.83
CA ALA A 55 1.54 9.84 -8.77
C ALA A 55 0.15 10.38 -8.39
N ASP A 56 -0.21 10.35 -7.09
CA ASP A 56 -1.46 10.92 -6.58
C ASP A 56 -1.54 12.44 -6.83
N ALA A 57 -0.46 13.17 -6.59
CA ALA A 57 -0.41 14.61 -6.86
C ALA A 57 -0.59 14.92 -8.36
N GLU A 58 0.06 14.14 -9.24
CA GLU A 58 -0.09 14.27 -10.70
C GLU A 58 -1.51 13.94 -11.17
N PHE A 59 -2.11 12.87 -10.63
CA PHE A 59 -3.49 12.49 -10.91
C PHE A 59 -4.49 13.56 -10.50
N LYS A 60 -4.35 14.12 -9.29
CA LYS A 60 -5.21 15.22 -8.81
C LYS A 60 -5.10 16.47 -9.67
N ARG A 61 -3.88 16.81 -10.12
CA ARG A 61 -3.69 17.94 -11.03
C ARG A 61 -4.42 17.72 -12.36
N ALA A 62 -4.30 16.53 -12.94
CA ALA A 62 -4.98 16.20 -14.20
C ALA A 62 -6.51 16.16 -14.09
N MET A 63 -7.07 15.97 -12.89
CA MET A 63 -8.52 16.00 -12.65
C MET A 63 -9.09 17.41 -12.43
N LEU A 64 -8.22 18.43 -12.34
CA LEU A 64 -8.60 19.84 -12.15
C LEU A 64 -8.51 20.67 -13.44
N ASP A 65 -7.93 20.09 -14.50
CA ASP A 65 -7.85 20.66 -15.86
C ASP A 65 -9.03 20.18 -16.73
#